data_AF-A0A843DQY2-F1
#
_entry.id   AF-A0A843DQY2-F1
#
_cell.length_a   1.000
_cell.length_b   1.000
_cell.length_c   1.000
_cell.angle_alpha   90.00
_cell.angle_beta   90.00
_cell.angle_gamma   90.00
#
_symmetry.space_group_name_H-M   'P 1'
#
loop_
_entity.id
_entity.type
_entity.pdbx_description
1 polymer ?
#
loop_
_entity_poly.entity_id
_entity_poly.type
_entity_poly.pdbx_seq_one_letter_code
_entity_poly.pdbx_strand_id
1 'polypeptide(L)'
;MHFIQAKSLLSAKNGMNIYRGCTHGCIYCDSRSLCYQMPHEFSDVAVKENAPALLDAALSRKRRKCMIGFGSMSDPYIPAESSLRLTRQCLEIIARRGFGVSLITKSDLVLRDIDLLKEIQERAKAVVSVTLTTADDTLCRKIEPHVCPTSRRAEVLCALRDAGIPTVVWLCP
;
A
#
# COMPACT_ATOMS: atom_id res chain seq x y z
N MET A 1 -17.18 5.51 -3.80
CA MET A 1 -15.95 6.09 -3.22
C MET A 1 -16.28 7.51 -2.81
N HIS A 2 -15.83 7.94 -1.64
CA HIS A 2 -16.05 9.29 -1.11
C HIS A 2 -14.78 9.83 -0.44
N PHE A 3 -14.65 11.15 -0.38
CA PHE A 3 -13.48 11.81 0.20
C PHE A 3 -13.74 12.22 1.65
N ILE A 4 -12.74 12.06 2.51
CA ILE A 4 -12.81 12.42 3.93
C ILE A 4 -11.56 13.19 4.36
N GLN A 5 -11.75 14.05 5.36
CA GLN A 5 -10.69 14.70 6.10
C GLN A 5 -10.34 13.87 7.33
N ALA A 6 -9.19 13.20 7.32
CA ALA A 6 -8.73 12.42 8.47
C ALA A 6 -8.16 13.34 9.56
N LYS A 7 -8.30 12.94 10.83
CA LYS A 7 -7.69 13.64 11.97
C LYS A 7 -6.21 13.25 12.16
N SER A 8 -5.88 12.00 11.85
CA SER A 8 -4.52 11.45 11.94
C SER A 8 -4.33 10.36 10.89
N LEU A 9 -3.07 10.11 10.53
CA LEU A 9 -2.71 9.14 9.49
C LEU A 9 -1.86 7.98 10.01
N LEU A 10 -0.85 8.28 10.84
CA LEU A 10 0.08 7.28 11.38
C LEU A 10 -0.49 6.63 12.65
N SER A 11 -0.43 5.31 12.74
CA SER A 11 -0.67 4.56 13.97
C SER A 11 0.54 4.64 14.93
N ALA A 12 0.36 4.15 16.16
CA ALA A 12 1.44 4.07 17.16
C ALA A 12 2.66 3.28 16.67
N LYS A 13 2.47 2.32 15.74
CA LYS A 13 3.53 1.52 15.13
C LYS A 13 4.00 2.05 13.77
N ASN A 14 3.65 3.30 13.41
CA ASN A 14 3.99 3.96 12.14
C ASN A 14 3.40 3.32 10.88
N GLY A 15 2.37 2.48 11.03
CA GLY A 15 1.55 2.02 9.90
C GLY A 15 0.51 3.07 9.53
N MET A 16 0.18 3.20 8.26
CA MET A 16 -0.89 4.04 7.78
C MET A 16 -1.70 3.39 6.66
N ASN A 17 -2.93 3.87 6.54
CA ASN A 17 -3.84 3.51 5.46
C ASN A 17 -4.41 4.80 4.88
N ILE A 18 -4.11 5.06 3.61
CA ILE A 18 -4.62 6.22 2.84
C ILE A 18 -6.09 6.00 2.51
N TYR A 19 -6.41 4.75 2.19
CA TYR A 19 -7.75 4.28 1.88
C TYR A 19 -8.32 3.54 3.08
N ARG A 20 -9.64 3.66 3.28
CA ARG A 20 -10.38 2.82 4.21
C ARG A 20 -11.48 2.11 3.42
N GLY A 21 -11.38 0.78 3.34
CA GLY A 21 -12.09 -0.03 2.37
C GLY A 21 -11.20 -0.36 1.17
N CYS A 22 -11.64 -1.29 0.32
CA CYS A 22 -10.85 -1.73 -0.83
C CYS A 22 -11.75 -2.23 -1.97
N THR A 23 -11.36 -1.92 -3.21
CA THR A 23 -12.07 -2.33 -4.43
C THR A 23 -11.43 -3.53 -5.13
N HIS A 24 -10.40 -4.16 -4.56
CA HIS A 24 -9.79 -5.39 -5.10
C HIS A 24 -10.74 -6.60 -5.11
N GLY A 25 -11.76 -6.59 -4.24
CA GLY A 25 -12.82 -7.59 -4.28
C GLY A 25 -12.42 -8.98 -3.76
N CYS A 26 -11.29 -9.13 -3.08
CA CYS A 26 -10.86 -10.41 -2.50
C CYS A 26 -11.97 -11.01 -1.63
N ILE A 27 -12.37 -12.26 -1.92
CA ILE A 27 -13.49 -12.92 -1.25
C ILE A 27 -13.18 -13.30 0.21
N TYR A 28 -11.90 -13.46 0.52
CA TYR A 28 -11.38 -13.85 1.83
C TYR A 28 -10.93 -12.65 2.69
N CYS A 29 -11.19 -11.42 2.24
CA CYS A 29 -10.67 -10.20 2.85
C CYS A 29 -11.07 -10.06 4.33
N ASP A 30 -10.09 -10.16 5.22
CA ASP A 30 -10.24 -10.03 6.68
C ASP A 30 -10.81 -8.67 7.08
N SER A 31 -10.45 -7.61 6.33
CA SER A 31 -10.84 -6.23 6.57
C SER A 31 -12.35 -5.97 6.39
N ARG A 32 -13.10 -6.97 5.90
CA ARG A 32 -14.58 -6.98 5.90
C ARG A 32 -15.18 -7.37 7.25
N SER A 33 -14.39 -7.90 8.18
CA SER A 33 -14.85 -8.31 9.50
C SER A 33 -15.34 -7.12 10.33
N LEU A 34 -16.34 -7.36 11.18
CA LEU A 34 -16.92 -6.36 12.08
C LEU A 34 -15.91 -5.79 13.08
N CYS A 35 -14.80 -6.50 13.35
CA CYS A 35 -13.75 -6.00 14.25
C CYS A 35 -13.09 -4.71 13.73
N TYR A 36 -13.14 -4.44 12.42
CA TYR A 36 -12.59 -3.23 11.80
C TYR A 36 -13.55 -2.02 11.85
N GLN A 37 -14.78 -2.23 12.35
CA GLN A 37 -15.78 -1.20 12.62
C GLN A 37 -15.93 -0.21 11.45
N MET A 38 -16.11 -0.76 10.24
CA MET A 38 -16.30 0.04 9.03
C MET A 38 -17.67 0.73 9.10
N PRO A 39 -17.74 2.08 9.07
CA PRO A 39 -19.01 2.80 9.19
C PRO A 39 -19.77 2.94 7.87
N HIS A 40 -19.23 2.36 6.80
CA HIS A 40 -19.73 2.44 5.42
C HIS A 40 -19.50 1.09 4.73
N GLU A 41 -20.14 0.91 3.58
CA GLU A 41 -19.93 -0.25 2.72
C GLU A 41 -18.44 -0.41 2.36
N PHE A 42 -17.93 -1.64 2.40
CA PHE A 42 -16.49 -1.92 2.23
C PHE A 42 -15.95 -1.50 0.85
N SER A 43 -16.80 -1.61 -0.18
CA SER A 43 -16.52 -1.18 -1.55
C SER A 43 -16.66 0.33 -1.76
N ASP A 44 -17.37 1.04 -0.87
CA ASP A 44 -17.39 2.49 -0.86
C ASP A 44 -16.16 3.03 -0.12
N VAL A 45 -15.03 3.03 -0.82
CA VAL A 45 -13.73 3.41 -0.24
C VAL A 45 -13.77 4.86 0.24
N ALA A 46 -13.44 5.07 1.51
CA ALA A 46 -13.18 6.40 2.04
C ALA A 46 -11.74 6.81 1.76
N VAL A 47 -11.55 7.86 0.97
CA VAL A 47 -10.27 8.39 0.55
C VAL A 47 -9.86 9.51 1.48
N LYS A 48 -8.73 9.36 2.19
CA LYS A 48 -8.17 10.42 3.03
C LYS A 48 -7.38 11.40 2.16
N GLU A 49 -8.07 12.35 1.53
CA GLU A 49 -7.45 13.31 0.60
C GLU A 49 -6.33 14.14 1.26
N ASN A 50 -6.44 14.39 2.55
CA ASN A 50 -5.46 15.13 3.33
C ASN A 50 -4.29 14.27 3.84
N ALA A 51 -4.19 12.99 3.43
CA ALA A 51 -3.14 12.08 3.86
C ALA A 51 -1.72 12.63 3.60
N PRO A 52 -1.36 13.17 2.42
CA PRO A 52 -0.02 13.72 2.21
C PRO A 52 0.32 14.84 3.20
N ALA A 53 -0.62 15.78 3.43
CA ALA A 53 -0.43 16.88 4.36
C ALA A 53 -0.26 16.39 5.81
N LEU A 54 -1.09 15.43 6.25
CA LEU A 54 -0.97 14.82 7.57
C LEU A 54 0.34 14.07 7.75
N LEU A 55 0.81 13.36 6.70
CA LEU A 55 2.07 12.64 6.73
C LEU A 55 3.23 13.60 6.91
N ASP A 56 3.31 14.66 6.09
CA ASP A 56 4.40 15.62 6.17
C ASP A 56 4.45 16.31 7.55
N ALA A 57 3.29 16.69 8.08
CA ALA A 57 3.17 17.25 9.43
C ALA A 57 3.54 16.24 10.54
N ALA A 58 3.29 14.95 10.36
CA ALA A 58 3.66 13.92 11.33
C ALA A 58 5.15 13.60 11.27
N LEU A 59 5.73 13.50 10.08
CA LEU A 59 7.15 13.21 9.88
C LEU A 59 8.06 14.39 10.27
N SER A 60 7.60 15.64 10.10
CA SER A 60 8.36 16.82 10.53
C SER A 60 8.56 16.88 12.05
N ARG A 61 7.62 16.33 12.83
CA ARG A 61 7.69 16.27 14.30
C ARG A 61 8.49 15.06 14.81
N LYS A 62 8.80 14.08 13.96
CA LYS A 62 9.54 12.88 14.35
C LYS A 62 11.04 13.14 14.39
N ARG A 63 11.62 13.04 15.59
CA ARG A 63 13.07 13.18 15.82
C ARG A 63 13.89 11.98 15.33
N ARG A 64 13.33 10.78 15.39
CA ARG A 64 14.00 9.54 14.96
C ARG A 64 13.39 9.04 13.65
N LYS A 65 14.24 8.69 12.70
CA LYS A 65 13.83 8.03 11.45
C LYS A 65 13.35 6.62 11.75
N CYS A 66 12.36 6.17 11.00
CA CYS A 66 11.75 4.87 11.14
C CYS A 66 11.17 4.40 9.80
N MET A 67 10.71 3.15 9.77
CA MET A 67 9.94 2.62 8.65
C MET A 67 8.48 3.08 8.76
N ILE A 68 7.91 3.56 7.66
CA ILE A 68 6.49 3.86 7.52
C ILE A 68 5.82 2.69 6.80
N GLY A 69 4.81 2.09 7.43
CA GLY A 69 4.12 0.92 6.91
C GLY A 69 2.90 1.30 6.06
N PHE A 70 2.75 0.67 4.90
CA PHE A 70 1.57 0.76 4.03
C PHE A 70 0.95 -0.62 3.84
N GLY A 71 -0.37 -0.66 3.59
CA GLY A 71 -1.03 -1.87 3.09
C GLY A 71 -1.46 -2.88 4.15
N SER A 72 -1.48 -2.51 5.43
CA SER A 72 -1.87 -3.44 6.50
C SER A 72 -3.38 -3.66 6.62
N MET A 73 -4.21 -2.66 6.27
CA MET A 73 -5.69 -2.78 6.33
C MET A 73 -6.34 -2.52 4.97
N SER A 74 -5.71 -1.68 4.15
CA SER A 74 -6.20 -1.42 2.79
C SER A 74 -5.01 -1.25 1.87
N ASP A 75 -5.10 -1.87 0.71
CA ASP A 75 -4.00 -1.83 -0.26
C ASP A 75 -3.72 -0.38 -0.69
N PRO A 76 -2.45 0.07 -0.67
CA PRO A 76 -2.11 1.43 -1.10
C PRO A 76 -2.28 1.63 -2.61
N TYR A 77 -2.38 0.55 -3.38
CA TYR A 77 -2.45 0.53 -4.84
C TYR A 77 -3.78 -0.04 -5.35
N ILE A 78 -4.90 0.37 -4.73
CA ILE A 78 -6.23 0.13 -5.29
C ILE A 78 -6.37 0.75 -6.69
N PRO A 79 -7.30 0.28 -7.54
CA PRO A 79 -7.51 0.85 -8.88
C PRO A 79 -7.61 2.38 -8.93
N ALA A 80 -8.23 3.02 -7.92
CA ALA A 80 -8.35 4.48 -7.85
C ALA A 80 -7.00 5.20 -7.63
N GLU A 81 -5.98 4.53 -7.08
CA GLU A 81 -4.64 5.11 -6.92
C GLU A 81 -3.97 5.45 -8.27
N SER A 82 -4.41 4.81 -9.37
CA SER A 82 -3.92 5.13 -10.71
C SER A 82 -4.14 6.60 -11.08
N SER A 83 -5.26 7.18 -10.67
CA SER A 83 -5.59 8.60 -10.90
C SER A 83 -5.31 9.48 -9.67
N LEU A 84 -5.59 8.99 -8.46
CA LEU A 84 -5.47 9.78 -7.23
C LEU A 84 -4.02 10.09 -6.84
N ARG A 85 -3.09 9.16 -7.10
CA ARG A 85 -1.64 9.30 -6.82
C ARG A 85 -1.30 9.67 -5.37
N LEU A 86 -2.18 9.39 -4.41
CA LEU A 86 -1.98 9.75 -3.00
C LEU A 86 -0.85 8.93 -2.37
N THR A 87 -0.76 7.63 -2.71
CA THR A 87 0.36 6.78 -2.29
C THR A 87 1.68 7.33 -2.83
N ARG A 88 1.70 7.72 -4.10
CA ARG A 88 2.90 8.34 -4.69
C ARG A 88 3.32 9.62 -3.98
N GLN A 89 2.38 10.54 -3.74
CA GLN A 89 2.66 11.78 -3.00
C GLN A 89 3.21 11.50 -1.59
N CYS A 90 2.68 10.46 -0.92
CA CYS A 90 3.21 10.03 0.37
C CYS A 90 4.65 9.49 0.26
N LEU A 91 4.96 8.71 -0.78
CA LEU A 91 6.32 8.22 -1.05
C LEU A 91 7.30 9.37 -1.34
N GLU A 92 6.88 10.39 -2.11
CA GLU A 92 7.69 11.60 -2.37
C GLU A 92 8.02 12.33 -1.06
N ILE A 93 7.05 12.46 -0.15
CA ILE A 93 7.26 13.05 1.17
C ILE A 93 8.24 12.21 2.01
N ILE A 94 8.08 10.88 2.01
CA ILE A 94 8.95 9.95 2.75
C ILE A 94 10.39 10.05 2.24
N ALA A 95 10.58 10.03 0.92
CA ALA A 95 11.88 10.16 0.26
C ALA A 95 12.57 11.49 0.63
N ARG A 96 11.84 12.61 0.49
CA ARG A 96 12.33 13.95 0.83
C ARG A 96 12.67 14.10 2.31
N ARG A 97 11.89 13.47 3.20
CA ARG A 97 12.11 13.52 4.65
C ARG A 97 13.12 12.47 5.13
N GLY A 98 13.61 11.57 4.27
CA GLY A 98 14.60 10.54 4.60
C GLY A 98 14.09 9.48 5.59
N PHE A 99 12.82 9.09 5.46
CA PHE A 99 12.26 7.96 6.21
C PHE A 99 12.29 6.69 5.34
N GLY A 100 12.25 5.52 5.98
CA GLY A 100 12.13 4.25 5.26
C GLY A 100 10.67 3.86 5.02
N VAL A 101 10.44 2.89 4.14
CA VAL A 101 9.10 2.41 3.79
C VAL A 101 9.01 0.89 3.79
N SER A 102 7.94 0.36 4.37
CA SER A 102 7.52 -1.03 4.19
C SER A 102 6.14 -1.03 3.56
N LEU A 103 6.01 -1.69 2.41
CA LEU A 103 4.79 -1.67 1.61
C LEU A 103 4.28 -3.08 1.38
N ILE A 104 3.00 -3.32 1.62
CA ILE A 104 2.31 -4.58 1.27
C ILE A 104 1.31 -4.28 0.17
N THR A 105 1.33 -5.03 -0.93
CA THR A 105 0.36 -4.87 -2.02
C THR A 105 0.09 -6.16 -2.80
N LYS A 106 -1.04 -6.20 -3.48
CA LYS A 106 -1.43 -7.20 -4.49
C LYS A 106 -1.38 -6.66 -5.92
N SER A 107 -1.04 -5.38 -6.09
CA SER A 107 -1.17 -4.66 -7.35
C SER A 107 0.19 -4.45 -8.02
N ASP A 108 0.23 -4.52 -9.35
CA ASP A 108 1.43 -4.22 -10.15
C ASP A 108 1.64 -2.71 -10.34
N LEU A 109 0.68 -1.88 -9.93
CA LEU A 109 0.78 -0.42 -9.97
C LEU A 109 1.95 0.11 -9.12
N VAL A 110 2.47 -0.68 -8.17
CA VAL A 110 3.69 -0.36 -7.42
C VAL A 110 4.90 -0.09 -8.32
N LEU A 111 4.95 -0.72 -9.50
CA LEU A 111 6.05 -0.50 -10.47
C LEU A 111 6.08 0.93 -11.00
N ARG A 112 4.96 1.67 -10.98
CA ARG A 112 4.92 3.09 -11.36
C ARG A 112 5.82 3.94 -10.47
N ASP A 113 5.94 3.56 -9.19
CA ASP A 113 6.64 4.35 -8.17
C ASP A 113 8.02 3.73 -7.82
N ILE A 114 8.55 2.88 -8.71
CA ILE A 114 9.85 2.22 -8.54
C ILE A 114 11.00 3.22 -8.41
N ASP A 115 10.89 4.38 -9.08
CA ASP A 115 11.82 5.50 -8.98
C ASP A 115 11.94 6.01 -7.55
N LEU A 116 10.82 6.24 -6.88
CA LEU A 116 10.77 6.71 -5.49
C LEU A 116 11.21 5.63 -4.51
N LEU A 117 10.84 4.38 -4.76
CA LEU A 117 11.25 3.25 -3.92
C LEU A 117 12.77 3.05 -3.96
N LYS A 118 13.41 3.23 -5.13
CA LYS A 118 14.88 3.24 -5.25
C LYS A 118 15.51 4.39 -4.46
N GLU A 119 14.99 5.61 -4.61
CA GLU A 119 15.49 6.77 -3.86
C GLU A 119 15.40 6.55 -2.34
N ILE A 120 14.29 5.99 -1.86
CA ILE A 120 14.10 5.66 -0.44
C ILE A 120 15.06 4.55 0.00
N GLN A 121 15.26 3.52 -0.83
CA GLN A 121 16.16 2.41 -0.54
C GLN A 121 17.62 2.85 -0.38
N GLU A 122 18.07 3.78 -1.22
CA GLU A 122 19.43 4.33 -1.17
C GLU A 122 19.67 5.16 0.09
N ARG A 123 18.68 5.94 0.54
CA ARG A 123 18.83 6.86 1.68
C ARG A 123 18.51 6.28 3.04
N ALA A 124 17.52 5.40 3.11
CA ALA A 124 17.03 4.82 4.35
C ALA A 124 16.93 3.31 4.21
N LYS A 125 15.74 2.81 3.82
CA LYS A 125 15.44 1.44 3.36
C LYS A 125 14.02 1.43 2.77
N ALA A 126 13.81 0.67 1.71
CA ALA A 126 12.50 0.33 1.18
C ALA A 126 12.36 -1.21 1.16
N VAL A 127 11.22 -1.72 1.59
CA VAL A 127 10.88 -3.13 1.47
C VAL A 127 9.48 -3.24 0.87
N VAL A 128 9.33 -4.05 -0.17
CA VAL A 128 8.03 -4.31 -0.80
C VAL A 128 7.66 -5.77 -0.64
N SER A 129 6.52 -6.01 -0.01
CA SER A 129 5.91 -7.32 0.15
C SER A 129 4.79 -7.46 -0.86
N VAL A 130 4.86 -8.48 -1.72
CA VAL A 130 3.80 -8.78 -2.69
C VAL A 130 3.03 -10.00 -2.21
N THR A 131 1.71 -9.88 -2.09
CA THR A 131 0.88 -11.00 -1.67
C THR A 131 0.68 -11.99 -2.80
N LEU A 132 1.04 -13.25 -2.58
CA LEU A 132 0.72 -14.37 -3.47
C LEU A 132 -0.22 -15.31 -2.71
N THR A 133 -1.43 -15.50 -3.21
CA THR A 133 -2.43 -16.35 -2.54
C THR A 133 -2.49 -17.76 -3.13
N THR A 134 -2.25 -17.88 -4.44
CA THR A 134 -2.25 -19.15 -5.18
C THR A 134 -1.27 -19.05 -6.34
N ALA A 135 -0.71 -20.18 -6.79
CA ALA A 135 0.11 -20.24 -8.01
C ALA A 135 -0.73 -20.28 -9.30
N ASP A 136 -2.02 -20.60 -9.23
CA ASP A 136 -2.93 -20.70 -10.38
C ASP A 136 -3.64 -19.36 -10.65
N ASP A 137 -3.33 -18.75 -11.80
CA ASP A 137 -3.96 -17.52 -12.26
C ASP A 137 -5.48 -17.65 -12.46
N THR A 138 -5.97 -18.83 -12.83
CA THR A 138 -7.41 -19.10 -12.98
C THR A 138 -8.10 -19.04 -11.63
N LEU A 139 -7.50 -19.66 -10.61
CA LEU A 139 -8.00 -19.55 -9.24
C LEU A 139 -7.89 -18.12 -8.74
N CYS A 140 -6.75 -17.45 -8.94
CA CYS A 140 -6.52 -16.06 -8.53
C CYS A 140 -7.64 -15.14 -9.01
N ARG A 141 -8.04 -15.22 -10.29
CA ARG A 141 -9.13 -14.41 -10.85
C ARG A 141 -10.50 -14.67 -10.19
N LYS A 142 -10.73 -15.88 -9.67
CA LYS A 142 -11.98 -16.21 -8.96
C LYS A 142 -11.97 -15.65 -7.54
N ILE A 143 -10.84 -15.74 -6.84
CA ILE A 143 -10.75 -15.36 -5.42
C ILE A 143 -10.38 -13.88 -5.21
N GLU A 144 -9.74 -13.25 -6.20
CA GLU A 144 -9.27 -11.87 -6.18
C GLU A 144 -9.55 -11.19 -7.56
N PRO A 145 -10.81 -10.83 -7.85
CA PRO A 145 -11.25 -10.52 -9.22
C PRO A 145 -10.70 -9.22 -9.82
N HIS A 146 -10.23 -8.27 -9.00
CA HIS A 146 -9.80 -6.95 -9.48
C HIS A 146 -8.33 -6.65 -9.19
N VAL A 147 -7.52 -7.67 -8.95
CA VAL A 147 -6.05 -7.57 -8.81
C VAL A 147 -5.37 -8.28 -9.97
N CYS A 148 -4.09 -7.97 -10.18
CA CYS A 148 -3.30 -8.64 -11.20
C CYS A 148 -3.10 -10.13 -10.84
N PRO A 149 -2.97 -11.00 -11.85
CA PRO A 149 -2.76 -12.43 -11.66
C PRO A 149 -1.44 -12.73 -10.94
N THR A 150 -1.30 -13.92 -10.37
CA THR A 150 -0.10 -14.34 -9.63
C THR A 150 1.15 -14.29 -10.50
N SER A 151 1.06 -14.72 -11.76
CA SER A 151 2.16 -14.60 -12.74
C SER A 151 2.68 -13.16 -12.84
N ARG A 152 1.78 -12.19 -12.96
CA ARG A 152 2.12 -10.76 -13.00
C ARG A 152 2.76 -10.28 -11.69
N ARG A 153 2.31 -10.79 -10.53
CA ARG A 153 2.93 -10.47 -9.23
C ARG A 153 4.35 -11.03 -9.12
N ALA A 154 4.63 -12.19 -9.72
CA ALA A 154 5.98 -12.72 -9.82
C ALA A 154 6.89 -11.82 -10.66
N GLU A 155 6.38 -11.30 -11.79
CA GLU A 155 7.10 -10.31 -12.60
C GLU A 155 7.40 -9.02 -11.81
N VAL A 156 6.45 -8.55 -11.01
CA VAL A 156 6.64 -7.39 -10.11
C VAL A 156 7.78 -7.66 -9.13
N LEU A 157 7.81 -8.84 -8.50
CA LEU A 157 8.89 -9.24 -7.60
C LEU A 157 10.25 -9.24 -8.31
N CYS A 158 10.32 -9.77 -9.54
CA CYS A 158 11.55 -9.73 -10.34
C CYS A 158 11.98 -8.29 -10.65
N ALA A 159 11.07 -7.44 -11.12
CA ALA A 159 11.37 -6.05 -11.45
C ALA A 159 11.86 -5.25 -10.24
N LEU A 160 11.26 -5.46 -9.06
CA LEU A 160 11.68 -4.82 -7.81
C LEU A 160 13.07 -5.31 -7.36
N ARG A 161 13.32 -6.63 -7.45
CA ARG A 161 14.65 -7.21 -7.17
C ARG A 161 15.71 -6.63 -8.10
N ASP A 162 15.42 -6.55 -9.39
CA ASP A 162 16.35 -6.05 -10.42
C ASP A 162 16.62 -4.54 -10.22
N ALA A 163 15.68 -3.81 -9.62
CA ALA A 163 15.86 -2.43 -9.17
C ALA A 163 16.63 -2.28 -7.85
N GLY A 164 17.06 -3.37 -7.21
CA GLY A 164 17.79 -3.37 -5.93
C GLY A 164 16.90 -3.15 -4.70
N ILE A 165 15.58 -3.32 -4.84
CA ILE A 165 14.61 -3.15 -3.75
C ILE A 165 14.40 -4.52 -3.07
N PRO A 166 14.63 -4.64 -1.75
CA PRO A 166 14.29 -5.84 -1.00
C PRO A 166 12.82 -6.22 -1.16
N THR A 167 12.59 -7.44 -1.62
CA THR A 167 11.25 -7.99 -1.84
C THR A 167 10.92 -9.13 -0.90
N VAL A 168 9.66 -9.21 -0.47
CA VAL A 168 9.13 -10.31 0.34
C VAL A 168 7.94 -10.94 -0.37
N VAL A 169 7.91 -12.27 -0.43
CA VAL A 169 6.69 -13.00 -0.80
C VAL A 169 5.82 -13.13 0.43
N TRP A 170 4.63 -12.55 0.38
CA TRP A 170 3.64 -12.67 1.45
C TRP A 170 2.63 -13.76 1.08
N LEU A 171 2.87 -14.99 1.56
CA LEU A 171 2.05 -16.16 1.24
C LEU A 171 0.93 -16.31 2.29
N CYS A 172 -0.28 -15.85 1.93
CA CYS A 172 -1.47 -15.92 2.79
C CYS A 172 -2.76 -15.95 1.95
N PRO A 173 -3.89 -16.42 2.49
CA PRO A 173 -5.07 -15.58 2.64
C PRO A 173 -4.89 -14.60 3.81
#